data_AF-T0SAN6-F1
#
_entry.id   AF-T0SAN6-F1
#
_cell.length_a   1.000
_cell.length_b   1.000
_cell.length_c   1.000
_cell.angle_alpha   90.00
_cell.angle_beta   90.00
_cell.angle_gamma   90.00
#
_symmetry.space_group_name_H-M   'P 1'
#
loop_
_entity.id
_entity.type
_entity.pdbx_description
1 polymer ?
#
loop_
_entity_poly.entity_id
_entity_poly.type
_entity_poly.pdbx_seq_one_letter_code
_entity_poly.pdbx_strand_id
1 'polypeptide(L)'
;MVLVLRDECSLVLAWLVEGLCLLPALALTSAENAVIVFGVFALASGAGLLLSFSSTCRHRRACQFLHAGYIAYIFYTLQLLFVTVVGMSIYNFLLPFDAGAEFRFYCAELHLDKNLSGTSCAQLQGRLALALVVLTLDACVGVLMLVLGQRIAQKQHIEYTRVQKEIEKANQSPSRNSLLGHHV
;
A
#
# COMPACT_ATOMS: atom_id res chain seq x y z
N MET A 1 20.32 11.12 18.39
CA MET A 1 19.80 9.76 18.59
C MET A 1 18.79 9.50 17.49
N VAL A 2 19.16 8.76 16.44
CA VAL A 2 18.26 8.49 15.30
C VAL A 2 17.38 7.33 15.72
N LEU A 3 16.08 7.59 15.91
CA LEU A 3 15.10 6.57 16.22
C LEU A 3 14.83 5.80 14.92
N VAL A 4 15.50 4.66 14.74
CA VAL A 4 15.28 3.79 13.58
C VAL A 4 13.93 3.11 13.78
N LEU A 5 12.89 3.67 13.17
CA LEU A 5 11.58 3.05 13.17
C LEU A 5 11.64 1.70 12.43
N ARG A 6 10.97 0.69 12.97
CA ARG A 6 10.84 -0.61 12.30
C ARG A 6 10.05 -0.43 11.00
N ASP A 7 10.44 -1.09 9.92
CA ASP A 7 9.78 -0.95 8.60
C ASP A 7 8.28 -1.23 8.68
N GLU A 8 7.85 -2.15 9.55
CA GLU A 8 6.45 -2.48 9.82
C GLU A 8 5.66 -1.27 10.36
N CYS A 9 6.28 -0.48 11.26
CA CYS A 9 5.70 0.75 11.79
C CYS A 9 5.76 1.89 10.77
N SER A 10 6.85 1.97 9.99
CA SER A 10 7.00 2.95 8.91
C SER A 10 5.93 2.74 7.84
N LEU A 11 5.56 1.49 7.55
CA LEU A 11 4.50 1.16 6.60
C LEU A 11 3.13 1.65 7.09
N VAL A 12 2.84 1.51 8.39
CA VAL A 12 1.58 2.01 8.98
C VAL A 12 1.53 3.53 8.97
N LEU A 13 2.65 4.21 9.26
CA LEU A 13 2.71 5.67 9.17
C LEU A 13 2.57 6.16 7.72
N ALA A 14 3.26 5.51 6.77
CA ALA A 14 3.14 5.83 5.36
C ALA A 14 1.69 5.68 4.87
N TRP A 15 1.00 4.62 5.33
CA TRP A 15 -0.43 4.44 5.05
C TRP A 15 -1.31 5.58 5.56
N LEU A 16 -1.09 6.05 6.80
CA LEU A 16 -1.83 7.19 7.34
C LEU A 16 -1.59 8.47 6.52
N VAL A 17 -0.35 8.68 6.07
CA VAL A 17 0.00 9.83 5.22
C VAL A 17 -0.66 9.71 3.85
N GLU A 18 -0.60 8.54 3.20
CA GLU A 18 -1.25 8.26 1.92
C GLU A 18 -2.77 8.50 2.01
N GLY A 19 -3.40 8.00 3.07
CA GLY A 19 -4.83 8.24 3.31
C GLY A 19 -5.19 9.71 3.44
N LEU A 20 -4.36 10.52 4.11
CA LEU A 20 -4.57 11.97 4.23
C LEU A 20 -4.33 12.70 2.90
N CYS A 21 -3.33 12.27 2.13
CA CYS A 21 -3.00 12.83 0.82
C CYS A 21 -4.07 12.53 -0.23
N LEU A 22 -4.81 11.44 -0.10
CA LEU A 22 -5.88 11.06 -1.03
C LEU A 22 -7.17 11.90 -0.85
N LEU A 23 -7.44 12.43 0.34
CA LEU A 23 -8.71 13.12 0.67
C LEU A 23 -9.02 14.31 -0.25
N PRO A 24 -8.08 15.23 -0.56
CA PRO A 24 -8.38 16.35 -1.44
C PRO A 24 -8.75 15.91 -2.85
N ALA A 25 -8.12 14.85 -3.36
CA ALA A 25 -8.43 14.31 -4.67
C ALA A 25 -9.84 13.70 -4.71
N LEU A 26 -10.18 12.88 -3.70
CA LEU A 26 -11.52 12.29 -3.57
C LEU A 26 -12.61 13.37 -3.50
N ALA A 27 -12.35 14.45 -2.74
CA ALA A 27 -13.29 15.56 -2.59
C ALA A 27 -13.58 16.30 -3.91
N LEU A 28 -12.60 16.33 -4.82
CA LEU A 28 -12.72 17.03 -6.11
C LEU A 28 -13.17 16.13 -7.27
N THR A 29 -13.14 14.81 -7.11
CA THR A 29 -13.66 13.86 -8.11
C THR A 29 -15.17 13.63 -7.97
N SER A 30 -15.79 13.13 -9.04
CA SER A 30 -17.17 12.64 -9.01
C SER A 30 -17.34 11.44 -8.07
N ALA A 31 -18.55 11.23 -7.55
CA ALA A 31 -18.83 10.15 -6.61
C ALA A 31 -18.47 8.75 -7.15
N GLU A 32 -18.75 8.49 -8.43
CA GLU A 32 -18.45 7.19 -9.06
C GLU A 32 -16.94 6.91 -9.10
N ASN A 33 -16.14 7.91 -9.52
CA ASN A 33 -14.69 7.80 -9.55
C ASN A 33 -14.10 7.71 -8.14
N ALA A 34 -14.64 8.48 -7.20
CA ALA A 34 -14.21 8.48 -5.80
C ALA A 34 -14.39 7.10 -5.15
N VAL A 35 -15.49 6.40 -5.43
CA VAL A 35 -15.73 5.04 -4.93
C VAL A 35 -14.68 4.06 -5.44
N ILE A 36 -14.32 4.13 -6.73
CA ILE A 36 -13.29 3.26 -7.33
C ILE A 36 -11.93 3.53 -6.68
N VAL A 37 -11.52 4.80 -6.62
CA VAL A 37 -10.22 5.20 -6.04
C VAL A 37 -10.14 4.80 -4.56
N PHE A 38 -11.18 5.08 -3.78
CA PHE A 38 -11.25 4.68 -2.37
C PHE A 38 -11.26 3.16 -2.19
N GLY A 39 -11.96 2.42 -3.05
CA GLY A 39 -11.99 0.96 -3.01
C GLY A 39 -10.61 0.34 -3.25
N VAL A 40 -9.88 0.83 -4.26
CA VAL A 40 -8.51 0.37 -4.54
C VAL A 40 -7.57 0.73 -3.39
N PHE A 41 -7.67 1.95 -2.85
CA PHE A 41 -6.93 2.36 -1.65
C PHE A 41 -7.21 1.40 -0.48
N ALA A 42 -8.48 1.14 -0.16
CA ALA A 42 -8.87 0.29 0.97
C ALA A 42 -8.36 -1.16 0.81
N LEU A 43 -8.39 -1.71 -0.41
CA LEU A 43 -7.84 -3.04 -0.69
C LEU A 43 -6.32 -3.08 -0.52
N ALA A 44 -5.59 -2.10 -1.09
CA ALA A 44 -4.14 -2.00 -0.95
C ALA A 44 -3.73 -1.83 0.52
N SER A 45 -4.45 -0.97 1.24
CA SER A 45 -4.32 -0.71 2.67
C SER A 45 -4.51 -1.98 3.50
N GLY A 46 -5.59 -2.73 3.23
CA GLY A 46 -5.88 -3.98 3.91
C GLY A 46 -4.77 -5.01 3.71
N ALA A 47 -4.26 -5.14 2.49
CA ALA A 47 -3.13 -6.02 2.19
C ALA A 47 -1.84 -5.58 2.90
N GLY A 48 -1.57 -4.27 2.97
CA GLY A 48 -0.41 -3.70 3.66
C GLY A 48 -0.47 -3.93 5.18
N LEU A 49 -1.64 -3.76 5.79
CA LEU A 49 -1.87 -4.07 7.20
C LEU A 49 -1.65 -5.56 7.48
N LEU A 50 -2.23 -6.44 6.66
CA LEU A 50 -2.02 -7.89 6.77
C LEU A 50 -0.54 -8.26 6.65
N LEU A 51 0.20 -7.63 5.73
CA LEU A 51 1.63 -7.83 5.58
C LEU A 51 2.38 -7.40 6.86
N SER A 52 2.09 -6.21 7.40
CA SER A 52 2.71 -5.68 8.62
C SER A 52 2.41 -6.55 9.87
N PHE A 53 1.18 -7.03 10.01
CA PHE A 53 0.80 -7.94 11.10
C PHE A 53 1.44 -9.32 10.96
N SER A 54 1.55 -9.85 9.74
CA SER A 54 2.19 -11.16 9.50
C SER A 54 3.65 -11.16 9.95
N SER A 55 4.37 -10.03 9.85
CA SER A 55 5.75 -9.88 10.36
C SER A 55 5.87 -9.78 11.88
N THR A 56 4.76 -9.51 12.57
CA THR A 56 4.73 -9.29 14.02
C THR A 56 4.21 -10.51 14.79
N CYS A 57 3.53 -11.47 14.12
CA CYS A 57 3.00 -12.67 14.75
C CYS A 57 4.11 -13.55 15.37
N ARG A 58 4.12 -13.63 16.71
CA ARG A 58 5.05 -14.42 17.53
C ARG A 58 4.88 -15.93 17.36
N HIS A 59 3.72 -16.40 16.91
CA HIS A 59 3.42 -17.82 16.63
C HIS A 59 3.80 -18.23 15.20
N ARG A 60 5.10 -18.12 14.91
CA ARG A 60 5.72 -18.39 13.59
C ARG A 60 5.48 -19.79 13.00
N ARG A 61 5.09 -20.79 13.81
CA ARG A 61 4.77 -22.15 13.29
C ARG A 61 3.38 -22.25 12.68
N ALA A 62 2.43 -21.40 13.10
CA ALA A 62 1.05 -21.42 12.60
C ALA A 62 0.85 -20.49 11.38
N CYS A 63 1.58 -19.38 11.33
CA CYS A 63 1.61 -18.50 10.15
C CYS A 63 2.56 -19.08 9.09
N GLN A 64 2.07 -20.07 8.34
CA GLN A 64 2.81 -20.77 7.30
C GLN A 64 3.27 -19.84 6.15
N PHE A 65 4.45 -20.15 5.61
CA PHE A 65 5.18 -19.50 4.52
C PHE A 65 4.35 -19.05 3.32
N LEU A 66 3.41 -19.90 2.85
CA LEU A 66 2.54 -19.55 1.73
C LEU A 66 1.80 -18.25 2.01
N HIS A 67 1.24 -18.07 3.22
CA HIS A 67 0.45 -16.90 3.53
C HIS A 67 1.25 -15.59 3.41
N ALA A 68 2.49 -15.53 3.92
CA ALA A 68 3.28 -14.31 3.86
C ALA A 68 3.70 -13.93 2.42
N GLY A 69 4.10 -14.92 1.62
CA GLY A 69 4.47 -14.70 0.21
C GLY A 69 3.28 -14.27 -0.66
N TYR A 70 2.12 -14.92 -0.49
CA TYR A 70 0.90 -14.52 -1.20
C TYR A 70 0.41 -13.13 -0.76
N ILE A 71 0.46 -12.82 0.54
CA ILE A 71 0.08 -11.49 1.05
C ILE A 71 1.01 -10.41 0.50
N ALA A 72 2.33 -10.66 0.45
CA ALA A 72 3.27 -9.73 -0.15
C ALA A 72 2.96 -9.49 -1.64
N TYR A 73 2.72 -10.55 -2.42
CA TYR A 73 2.35 -10.42 -3.83
C TYR A 73 1.05 -9.62 -4.04
N ILE A 74 0.02 -9.90 -3.22
CA ILE A 74 -1.26 -9.18 -3.24
C ILE A 74 -1.04 -7.71 -2.90
N PHE A 75 -0.29 -7.40 -1.83
CA PHE A 75 0.06 -6.04 -1.46
C PHE A 75 0.76 -5.31 -2.61
N TYR A 76 1.79 -5.92 -3.19
CA TYR A 76 2.53 -5.33 -4.31
C TYR A 76 1.65 -5.02 -5.51
N THR A 77 0.80 -5.98 -5.89
CA THR A 77 -0.09 -5.84 -7.05
C THR A 77 -1.10 -4.73 -6.81
N LEU A 78 -1.71 -4.70 -5.63
CA LEU A 78 -2.71 -3.69 -5.26
C LEU A 78 -2.09 -2.30 -5.10
N GLN A 79 -0.91 -2.20 -4.49
CA GLN A 79 -0.21 -0.92 -4.31
C GLN A 79 0.29 -0.37 -5.66
N LEU A 80 0.80 -1.22 -6.54
CA LEU A 80 1.19 -0.80 -7.89
C LEU A 80 -0.02 -0.31 -8.69
N LEU A 81 -1.14 -1.04 -8.60
CA LEU A 81 -2.40 -0.62 -9.20
C LEU A 81 -2.86 0.74 -8.64
N PHE A 82 -2.80 0.93 -7.33
CA PHE A 82 -3.15 2.19 -6.67
C PHE A 82 -2.27 3.35 -7.17
N VAL A 83 -0.94 3.19 -7.18
CA VAL A 83 -0.01 4.20 -7.71
C VAL A 83 -0.30 4.52 -9.19
N THR A 84 -0.70 3.52 -9.98
CA THR A 84 -1.09 3.73 -11.38
C THR A 84 -2.37 4.55 -11.49
N VAL A 85 -3.39 4.26 -10.67
CA VAL A 85 -4.63 5.03 -10.59
C VAL A 85 -4.35 6.48 -10.17
N VAL A 86 -3.50 6.69 -9.17
CA VAL A 86 -3.06 8.02 -8.74
C VAL A 86 -2.34 8.76 -9.87
N GLY A 87 -1.44 8.09 -10.61
CA GLY A 87 -0.78 8.66 -11.78
C GLY A 87 -1.77 9.10 -12.88
N MET A 88 -2.79 8.28 -13.15
CA MET A 88 -3.86 8.65 -14.08
C MET A 88 -4.71 9.82 -13.57
N SER A 89 -4.98 9.88 -12.27
CA SER A 89 -5.66 11.03 -11.64
C SER A 89 -4.85 12.32 -11.77
N ILE A 90 -3.53 12.26 -11.55
CA ILE A 90 -2.62 13.40 -11.76
C ILE A 90 -2.67 13.86 -13.21
N TYR A 91 -2.57 12.93 -14.17
CA TYR A 91 -2.67 13.26 -15.60
C TYR A 91 -4.00 13.96 -15.93
N ASN A 92 -5.12 13.40 -15.47
CA ASN A 92 -6.43 13.99 -15.71
C ASN A 92 -6.59 15.36 -15.04
N PHE A 93 -5.96 15.58 -13.90
CA PHE A 93 -5.99 16.88 -13.21
C PHE A 93 -5.04 17.90 -13.87
N LEU A 94 -4.00 17.45 -14.59
CA LEU A 94 -3.09 18.32 -15.35
C LEU A 94 -3.70 18.76 -16.69
N LEU A 95 -4.53 17.93 -17.33
CA LEU A 95 -5.15 18.21 -18.64
C LEU A 95 -5.72 19.65 -18.78
N PRO A 96 -6.47 20.19 -17.81
CA PRO A 96 -7.06 21.53 -17.93
C PRO A 96 -6.01 22.66 -17.94
N PHE A 97 -4.79 22.40 -17.47
CA PHE A 97 -3.70 23.38 -17.43
C PHE A 97 -2.84 23.35 -18.70
N ASP A 98 -2.71 22.18 -19.34
CA ASP A 98 -1.83 22.00 -20.50
C ASP A 98 -2.53 22.21 -21.85
N ALA A 99 -3.86 22.07 -21.91
CA ALA A 99 -4.58 22.01 -23.18
C ALA A 99 -4.97 23.36 -23.81
N GLY A 100 -4.70 24.49 -23.14
CA GLY A 100 -4.97 25.83 -23.66
C GLY A 100 -6.45 26.20 -23.85
N ALA A 101 -7.38 25.32 -23.50
CA ALA A 101 -8.82 25.58 -23.52
C ALA A 101 -9.31 26.13 -22.17
N GLU A 102 -10.48 26.76 -22.15
CA GLU A 102 -11.07 27.27 -20.91
C GLU A 102 -11.37 26.13 -19.93
N PHE A 103 -10.96 26.29 -18.66
CA PHE A 103 -11.14 25.31 -17.59
C PHE A 103 -12.58 24.79 -17.45
N ARG A 104 -13.56 25.63 -17.80
CA ARG A 104 -15.00 25.29 -17.75
C ARG A 104 -15.37 24.12 -18.67
N PHE A 105 -14.67 23.96 -19.80
CA PHE A 105 -14.85 22.84 -20.73
C PHE A 105 -14.48 21.51 -20.04
N TYR A 106 -13.30 21.45 -19.43
CA TYR A 106 -12.83 20.27 -18.69
C TYR A 106 -13.67 19.94 -17.46
N CYS A 107 -14.23 20.96 -16.83
CA CYS A 107 -15.15 20.78 -15.72
C CYS A 107 -16.35 19.89 -16.07
N ALA A 108 -16.91 20.09 -17.28
CA ALA A 108 -18.04 19.32 -17.77
C ALA A 108 -17.58 17.94 -18.29
N GLU A 109 -16.47 17.90 -19.03
CA GLU A 109 -15.94 16.68 -19.66
C GLU A 109 -15.45 15.65 -18.63
N LEU A 110 -14.78 16.10 -17.55
CA LEU A 110 -14.31 15.25 -16.47
C LEU A 110 -15.34 15.10 -15.33
N HIS A 111 -16.57 15.60 -15.52
CA HIS A 111 -17.66 15.60 -14.53
C HIS A 111 -17.25 16.15 -13.16
N LEU A 112 -16.35 17.14 -13.17
CA LEU A 112 -15.85 17.79 -11.96
C LEU A 112 -16.89 18.76 -11.38
N ASP A 113 -17.90 19.15 -12.14
CA ASP A 113 -19.07 19.89 -11.67
C ASP A 113 -19.92 19.08 -10.67
N LYS A 114 -19.83 17.75 -10.71
CA LYS A 114 -20.48 16.80 -9.79
C LYS A 114 -19.55 16.30 -8.68
N ASN A 115 -18.58 17.12 -8.28
CA ASN A 115 -17.62 16.75 -7.24
C ASN A 115 -18.27 16.58 -5.86
N LEU A 116 -17.67 15.74 -5.01
CA LEU A 116 -18.16 15.46 -3.65
C LEU A 116 -18.10 16.66 -2.71
N SER A 117 -17.20 17.61 -2.95
CA SER A 117 -17.05 18.82 -2.12
C SER A 117 -18.10 19.90 -2.40
N GLY A 118 -18.95 19.73 -3.43
CA GLY A 118 -19.91 20.75 -3.86
C GLY A 118 -19.27 22.04 -4.37
N THR A 119 -17.98 22.02 -4.70
CA THR A 119 -17.23 23.21 -5.11
C THR A 119 -17.67 23.61 -6.53
N SER A 120 -18.00 24.89 -6.72
CA SER A 120 -18.32 25.42 -8.05
C SER A 120 -17.10 25.40 -8.98
N CYS A 121 -17.33 25.23 -10.28
CA CYS A 121 -16.26 25.14 -11.27
C CYS A 121 -15.28 26.33 -11.25
N ALA A 122 -15.79 27.54 -10.98
CA ALA A 122 -14.97 28.77 -10.91
C ALA A 122 -13.94 28.73 -9.77
N GLN A 123 -14.26 28.06 -8.66
CA GLN A 123 -13.36 27.92 -7.51
C GLN A 123 -12.53 26.63 -7.59
N LEU A 124 -12.89 25.72 -8.50
CA LEU A 124 -12.30 24.40 -8.59
C LEU A 124 -10.87 24.45 -9.11
N GLN A 125 -10.54 25.35 -10.05
CA GLN A 125 -9.20 25.45 -10.66
C GLN A 125 -8.09 25.60 -9.61
N GLY A 126 -8.26 26.51 -8.64
CA GLY A 126 -7.27 26.69 -7.56
C GLY A 126 -7.18 25.50 -6.60
N ARG A 127 -8.32 24.85 -6.31
CA ARG A 127 -8.34 23.63 -5.47
C ARG A 127 -7.72 22.44 -6.18
N LEU A 128 -7.88 22.35 -7.50
CA LEU A 128 -7.32 21.29 -8.33
C LEU A 128 -5.78 21.38 -8.35
N ALA A 129 -5.23 22.59 -8.40
CA ALA A 129 -3.79 22.82 -8.29
C ALA A 129 -3.23 22.37 -6.92
N LEU A 130 -3.92 22.67 -5.83
CA LEU A 130 -3.54 22.17 -4.51
C LEU A 130 -3.64 20.65 -4.43
N ALA A 131 -4.73 20.06 -4.94
CA ALA A 131 -4.90 18.61 -4.97
C ALA A 131 -3.84 17.92 -5.83
N LEU A 132 -3.39 18.53 -6.93
CA LEU A 132 -2.27 18.05 -7.73
C LEU A 132 -1.01 17.92 -6.89
N VAL A 133 -0.60 18.99 -6.18
CA VAL A 133 0.60 18.93 -5.32
C VAL A 133 0.50 17.81 -4.29
N VAL A 134 -0.67 17.66 -3.67
CA VAL A 134 -0.90 16.62 -2.66
C VAL A 134 -0.91 15.21 -3.28
N LEU A 135 -1.49 15.03 -4.47
CA LEU A 135 -1.46 13.77 -5.22
C LEU A 135 -0.04 13.39 -5.66
N THR A 136 0.81 14.37 -6.00
CA THR A 136 2.22 14.08 -6.31
C THR A 136 2.96 13.57 -5.07
N LEU A 137 2.67 14.14 -3.89
CA LEU A 137 3.19 13.63 -2.62
C LEU A 137 2.66 12.22 -2.34
N ASP A 138 1.37 11.96 -2.62
CA ASP A 138 0.75 10.65 -2.51
C ASP A 138 1.48 9.59 -3.36
N ALA A 139 1.78 9.90 -4.62
CA ALA A 139 2.54 9.01 -5.49
C ALA A 139 3.95 8.71 -4.93
N CYS A 140 4.64 9.71 -4.36
CA CYS A 140 5.92 9.49 -3.70
C CYS A 140 5.80 8.60 -2.46
N VAL A 141 4.73 8.75 -1.66
CA VAL A 141 4.45 7.90 -0.50
C VAL A 141 4.13 6.47 -0.96
N GLY A 142 3.35 6.29 -2.02
CA GLY A 142 3.05 4.98 -2.58
C GLY A 142 4.31 4.24 -3.06
N VAL A 143 5.27 4.95 -3.67
CA VAL A 143 6.59 4.37 -4.02
C VAL A 143 7.38 3.99 -2.77
N LEU A 144 7.37 4.83 -1.73
CA LEU A 144 7.99 4.49 -0.45
C LEU A 144 7.37 3.23 0.17
N MET A 145 6.05 3.07 0.09
CA MET A 145 5.34 1.89 0.59
C MET A 145 5.72 0.62 -0.16
N LEU A 146 5.92 0.68 -1.48
CA LEU A 146 6.47 -0.44 -2.26
C LEU A 146 7.86 -0.84 -1.75
N VAL A 147 8.75 0.13 -1.55
CA VAL A 147 10.12 -0.12 -1.02
C VAL A 147 10.06 -0.74 0.38
N LEU A 148 9.21 -0.22 1.27
CA LEU A 148 9.03 -0.76 2.61
C LEU A 148 8.47 -2.19 2.58
N GLY A 149 7.47 -2.46 1.74
CA GLY A 149 6.92 -3.79 1.53
C GLY A 149 7.99 -4.79 1.04
N GLN A 150 8.91 -4.35 0.17
CA GLN A 150 10.06 -5.16 -0.26
C GLN A 150 10.91 -5.61 0.91
N ARG A 151 11.28 -4.65 1.76
CA ARG A 151 12.17 -4.88 2.90
C ARG A 151 11.52 -5.81 3.91
N ILE A 152 10.23 -5.64 4.18
CA ILE A 152 9.47 -6.52 5.07
C ILE A 152 9.42 -7.94 4.50
N ALA A 153 9.08 -8.10 3.22
CA ALA A 153 9.02 -9.41 2.57
C ALA A 153 10.39 -10.12 2.56
N GLN A 154 11.48 -9.41 2.26
CA GLN A 154 12.84 -9.95 2.33
C GLN A 154 13.22 -10.39 3.74
N LYS A 155 12.91 -9.58 4.75
CA LYS A 155 13.16 -9.93 6.17
C LYS A 155 12.39 -11.20 6.57
N GLN A 156 11.12 -11.30 6.18
CA GLN A 156 10.33 -12.50 6.44
C GLN A 156 10.89 -13.74 5.75
N HIS A 157 11.35 -13.60 4.50
CA HIS A 157 11.96 -14.70 3.75
C HIS A 157 13.24 -15.21 4.43
N ILE A 158 14.15 -14.31 4.85
CA ILE A 158 15.41 -14.68 5.53
C ILE A 158 15.13 -15.42 6.84
N GLU A 159 14.25 -14.86 7.68
CA GLU A 159 13.87 -15.45 8.96
C GLU A 159 13.21 -16.82 8.77
N TYR A 160 12.38 -16.98 7.74
CA TYR A 160 11.81 -18.27 7.38
C TYR A 160 12.88 -19.29 6.99
N THR A 161 13.80 -18.95 6.07
CA THR A 161 14.88 -19.86 5.65
C THR A 161 15.73 -20.30 6.84
N ARG A 162 15.96 -19.41 7.81
CA ARG A 162 16.67 -19.73 9.05
C ARG A 162 15.90 -20.77 9.88
N VAL A 163 14.62 -20.54 10.15
CA VAL A 163 13.78 -21.46 10.94
C VAL A 163 13.64 -22.82 10.24
N GLN A 164 13.50 -22.83 8.91
CA GLN A 164 13.42 -24.07 8.14
C GLN A 164 14.72 -24.90 8.29
N LYS A 165 15.89 -24.27 8.17
CA LYS A 165 17.18 -24.94 8.41
C LYS A 165 17.30 -25.47 9.84
N GLU A 166 16.77 -24.75 10.83
CA GLU A 166 16.75 -25.22 12.22
C GLU A 166 15.82 -26.43 12.42
N ILE A 167 14.66 -26.46 11.74
CA ILE A 167 13.74 -27.60 11.75
C ILE A 167 14.35 -28.81 11.04
N GLU A 168 14.97 -28.62 9.88
CA GLU A 168 15.67 -29.69 9.14
C GLU A 168 16.79 -30.30 9.98
N LYS A 169 17.60 -29.46 10.64
CA LYS A 169 18.63 -29.91 11.59
C LYS A 169 18.05 -30.67 12.78
N ALA A 170 16.94 -30.19 13.35
CA ALA A 170 16.26 -30.88 14.45
C ALA A 170 15.70 -32.24 14.01
N ASN A 171 15.15 -32.34 12.80
CA ASN A 171 14.63 -33.60 12.24
C ASN A 171 15.73 -34.59 11.86
N GLN A 172 16.91 -34.11 11.49
CA GLN A 172 18.10 -34.92 11.20
C GLN A 172 18.93 -35.26 12.44
N SER A 173 18.55 -34.75 13.62
CA SER A 173 19.29 -35.03 14.86
C SER A 173 19.06 -36.49 15.32
N PRO A 174 20.14 -37.26 15.60
CA PRO A 174 20.04 -38.71 15.86
C PRO A 174 19.33 -39.08 17.16
N SER A 175 18.91 -38.12 17.97
CA SER A 175 18.26 -38.33 19.26
C SER A 175 16.81 -38.84 19.17
N ARG A 176 16.20 -38.90 17.97
CA ARG A 176 14.83 -39.43 17.81
C ARG A 176 14.76 -40.96 17.70
N ASN A 177 15.88 -41.62 17.38
CA ASN A 177 15.95 -43.08 17.27
C ASN A 177 16.76 -43.77 18.38
N SER A 178 17.41 -43.03 19.29
CA SER A 178 18.27 -43.61 20.33
C SER A 178 17.64 -43.69 21.73
N LEU A 179 16.38 -43.28 21.90
CA LEU A 179 15.69 -43.29 23.21
C LEU A 179 14.59 -44.35 23.34
N LEU A 180 14.42 -45.22 22.33
CA LEU A 180 13.48 -46.36 22.35
C LEU A 180 14.18 -47.71 22.10
N GLY A 181 15.51 -47.75 22.07
CA GLY A 181 16.30 -48.98 22.01
C GLY A 181 17.10 -49.14 23.30
N HIS A 182 16.88 -50.26 23.99
CA HIS A 182 17.49 -50.66 25.26
C HIS A 182 16.89 -50.10 26.56
N HIS A 183 15.69 -50.59 26.89
CA HIS A 183 15.52 -51.18 28.21
C HIS A 183 15.31 -52.69 28.03
N VAL A 184 16.31 -53.44 28.51
CA VAL A 184 16.30 -54.89 28.73
C VAL A 184 15.27 -55.22 29.80
#